data_AF-A0A7S0G997-F1
#
_entry.id   AF-A0A7S0G997-F1
#
_cell.length_a   1.000
_cell.length_b   1.000
_cell.length_c   1.000
_cell.angle_alpha   90.00
_cell.angle_beta   90.00
_cell.angle_gamma   90.00
#
_symmetry.space_group_name_H-M   'P 1'
#
loop_
_entity.id
_entity.type
_entity.pdbx_description
1 polymer ?
#
loop_
_entity_poly.entity_id
_entity_poly.type
_entity_poly.pdbx_seq_one_letter_code
_entity_poly.pdbx_strand_id
1 'polypeptide(L)'
;WDSGLGLESQPNKGDNGVHASASPLEGLAERMNWMGRKLEEDDAFGKLLLEAGIPAEVIQAWSVDPRVTLPGTGGDGSLFDALEDMDVGPCLEKCVAIHDASK
;
A
#
# COMPACT_ATOMS: atom_id res chain seq x y z
N TRP A 1 -29.92 -9.39 6.74
CA TRP A 1 -29.11 -10.41 6.05
C TRP A 1 -30.08 -11.22 5.23
N ASP A 2 -29.89 -11.25 3.92
CA ASP A 2 -30.92 -11.65 2.95
C ASP A 2 -30.85 -13.15 2.70
N SER A 3 -31.91 -13.87 3.05
CA SER A 3 -32.01 -15.33 2.95
C SER A 3 -32.01 -15.87 1.51
N GLY A 4 -31.97 -15.00 0.50
CA GLY A 4 -31.92 -15.36 -0.92
C GLY A 4 -30.53 -15.45 -1.55
N LEU A 5 -29.48 -14.94 -0.90
CA LEU A 5 -28.13 -14.84 -1.49
C LEU A 5 -27.19 -16.00 -1.12
N GLY A 6 -27.59 -16.89 -0.20
CA GLY A 6 -26.76 -18.02 0.22
C GLY A 6 -25.55 -17.65 1.09
N LEU A 7 -25.51 -16.45 1.66
CA LEU A 7 -24.43 -16.00 2.55
C LEU A 7 -24.76 -16.34 4.02
N GLU A 8 -23.82 -16.95 4.72
CA GLU A 8 -23.97 -17.38 6.12
C GLU A 8 -24.02 -16.20 7.12
N SER A 9 -23.42 -15.06 6.75
CA SER A 9 -23.39 -13.86 7.57
C SER A 9 -23.25 -12.57 6.75
N GLN A 10 -23.39 -11.42 7.40
CA GLN A 10 -23.08 -10.13 6.78
C GLN A 10 -21.56 -10.02 6.54
N PRO A 11 -21.11 -9.62 5.33
CA PRO A 11 -19.70 -9.40 5.06
C PRO A 11 -19.05 -8.45 6.07
N ASN A 12 -17.78 -8.71 6.38
CA ASN A 12 -16.99 -7.89 7.30
C ASN A 12 -15.64 -7.52 6.68
N LYS A 13 -14.79 -6.80 7.41
CA LYS A 13 -13.49 -6.36 6.86
C LYS A 13 -12.62 -7.52 6.36
N GLY A 14 -12.61 -8.65 7.05
CA GLY A 14 -11.78 -9.82 6.71
C GLY A 14 -12.47 -10.84 5.80
N ASP A 15 -13.80 -10.92 5.83
CA ASP A 15 -14.61 -11.76 4.93
C ASP A 15 -15.51 -10.84 4.09
N ASN A 16 -14.87 -10.18 3.13
CA ASN A 16 -15.52 -9.30 2.17
C ASN A 16 -15.60 -9.97 0.80
N GLY A 17 -16.63 -9.62 0.02
CA GLY A 17 -16.73 -10.04 -1.39
C GLY A 17 -16.00 -9.11 -2.37
N VAL A 18 -15.30 -8.09 -1.87
CA VAL A 18 -14.66 -7.04 -2.67
C VAL A 18 -13.33 -6.66 -2.03
N HIS A 19 -12.24 -7.06 -2.68
CA HIS A 19 -10.90 -6.62 -2.32
C HIS A 19 -10.70 -5.16 -2.74
N ALA A 20 -10.37 -4.30 -1.79
CA ALA A 20 -10.00 -2.91 -2.03
C ALA A 20 -8.71 -2.62 -1.26
N SER A 21 -7.74 -2.00 -1.93
CA SER A 21 -6.49 -1.56 -1.31
C SER A 21 -6.75 -0.59 -0.16
N ALA A 22 -6.06 -0.73 0.97
CA ALA A 22 -6.21 0.15 2.13
C ALA A 22 -5.40 1.46 2.02
N SER A 23 -4.54 1.58 1.00
CA SER A 23 -3.74 2.77 0.71
C SER A 23 -3.38 2.90 -0.78
N PRO A 24 -2.96 4.10 -1.24
CA PRO A 24 -2.40 4.29 -2.57
C PRO A 24 -1.21 3.36 -2.89
N LEU A 25 -0.35 3.08 -1.89
CA LEU A 25 0.80 2.19 -2.07
C LEU A 25 0.36 0.73 -2.28
N GLU A 26 -0.60 0.23 -1.50
CA GLU A 26 -1.16 -1.12 -1.70
C GLU A 26 -1.83 -1.24 -3.07
N GLY A 27 -2.59 -0.22 -3.48
CA GLY A 27 -3.19 -0.22 -4.81
C GLY A 27 -2.14 -0.28 -5.92
N LEU A 28 -1.01 0.41 -5.75
CA LEU A 28 0.13 0.31 -6.66
C LEU A 28 0.74 -1.09 -6.64
N ALA A 29 0.98 -1.66 -5.44
CA ALA A 29 1.52 -3.01 -5.26
C ALA A 29 0.67 -4.07 -5.96
N GLU A 30 -0.66 -4.00 -5.83
CA GLU A 30 -1.60 -4.89 -6.51
C GLU A 30 -1.53 -4.75 -8.04
N ARG A 31 -1.50 -3.51 -8.55
CA ARG A 31 -1.38 -3.26 -10.00
C ARG A 31 -0.05 -3.77 -10.56
N MET A 32 1.03 -3.64 -9.83
CA MET A 32 2.33 -4.21 -10.21
C MET A 32 2.32 -5.74 -10.17
N ASN A 33 1.91 -6.32 -9.04
CA ASN A 33 2.02 -7.75 -8.78
C ASN A 33 1.03 -8.57 -9.62
N TRP A 34 -0.20 -8.08 -9.82
CA TRP A 34 -1.25 -8.86 -10.48
C TRP A 34 -1.46 -8.47 -11.94
N MET A 35 -1.30 -7.19 -12.28
CA MET A 35 -1.55 -6.69 -13.63
C MET A 35 -0.26 -6.41 -14.42
N GLY A 36 0.91 -6.59 -13.81
CA GLY A 36 2.21 -6.35 -14.47
C GLY A 36 2.42 -4.89 -14.87
N ARG A 37 1.71 -3.95 -14.22
CA ARG A 37 1.87 -2.52 -14.48
C ARG A 37 3.24 -2.03 -14.04
N LYS A 38 3.83 -1.12 -14.81
CA LYS A 38 5.12 -0.51 -14.46
C LYS A 38 4.94 0.81 -13.74
N LEU A 39 5.86 1.11 -12.81
CA LEU A 39 5.86 2.32 -11.98
C LEU A 39 5.74 3.63 -12.77
N GLU A 40 6.58 3.81 -13.79
CA GLU A 40 6.71 5.08 -14.53
C GLU A 40 5.68 5.23 -15.65
N GLU A 41 5.34 4.13 -16.33
CA GLU A 41 4.55 4.15 -17.55
C GLU A 41 3.04 4.05 -17.28
N ASP A 42 2.65 3.34 -16.21
CA ASP A 42 1.28 2.89 -16.02
C ASP A 42 0.60 3.39 -14.74
N ASP A 43 1.31 4.04 -13.82
CA ASP A 43 0.79 4.39 -12.50
C ASP A 43 1.13 5.82 -12.03
N ALA A 44 0.09 6.60 -11.70
CA ALA A 44 0.24 7.97 -11.26
C ALA A 44 0.90 8.08 -9.86
N PHE A 45 0.62 7.15 -8.95
CA PHE A 45 1.23 7.15 -7.61
C PHE A 45 2.67 6.62 -7.67
N GLY A 46 2.92 5.58 -8.48
CA GLY A 46 4.27 5.09 -8.76
C GLY A 46 5.19 6.21 -9.27
N LYS A 47 4.71 7.03 -10.20
CA LYS A 47 5.43 8.21 -10.68
C LYS A 47 5.73 9.23 -9.59
N LEU A 48 4.77 9.53 -8.71
CA LEU A 48 4.98 10.45 -7.58
C LEU A 48 6.07 9.96 -6.61
N LEU A 49 6.12 8.66 -6.32
CA LEU A 49 7.15 8.08 -5.44
C LEU A 49 8.56 8.24 -6.05
N LEU A 50 8.68 8.00 -7.35
CA LEU A 50 9.94 8.18 -8.09
C LEU A 50 10.36 9.64 -8.15
N GLU A 51 9.43 10.56 -8.43
CA GLU A 51 9.68 12.02 -8.41
C GLU A 51 10.07 12.51 -7.02
N ALA A 52 9.57 11.88 -5.95
CA ALA A 52 9.97 12.13 -4.57
C ALA A 52 11.33 11.53 -4.19
N GLY A 53 12.00 10.84 -5.12
CA GLY A 53 13.36 10.33 -4.94
C GLY A 53 13.45 8.96 -4.27
N ILE A 54 12.36 8.19 -4.22
CA ILE A 54 12.38 6.81 -3.74
C ILE A 54 12.79 5.91 -4.92
N PRO A 55 13.88 5.13 -4.83
CA PRO A 55 14.33 4.27 -5.93
C PRO A 55 13.30 3.20 -6.30
N ALA A 56 13.21 2.85 -7.58
CA ALA A 56 12.30 1.82 -8.09
C ALA A 56 12.48 0.48 -7.38
N GLU A 57 13.71 0.12 -7.01
CA GLU A 57 14.04 -1.12 -6.30
C GLU A 57 13.45 -1.13 -4.89
N VAL A 58 13.43 0.03 -4.22
CA VAL A 58 12.81 0.18 -2.89
C VAL A 58 11.30 0.05 -3.01
N ILE A 59 10.68 0.72 -3.99
CA ILE A 59 9.24 0.62 -4.23
C ILE A 59 8.83 -0.82 -4.58
N GLN A 60 9.65 -1.52 -5.39
CA GLN A 60 9.44 -2.93 -5.70
C GLN A 60 9.53 -3.80 -4.44
N ALA A 61 10.52 -3.57 -3.57
CA ALA A 61 10.64 -4.30 -2.31
C ALA A 61 9.45 -4.02 -1.36
N TRP A 62 8.84 -2.84 -1.43
CA TRP A 62 7.65 -2.47 -0.68
C TRP A 62 6.37 -3.16 -1.14
N SER A 63 6.34 -3.73 -2.35
CA SER A 63 5.14 -4.37 -2.92
C SER A 63 4.67 -5.66 -2.22
N VAL A 64 5.38 -6.11 -1.19
CA VAL A 64 5.12 -7.37 -0.45
C VAL A 64 4.97 -7.15 1.06
N ASP A 65 4.65 -5.93 1.47
CA ASP A 65 4.54 -5.52 2.88
C ASP A 65 5.77 -5.87 3.75
N PRO A 66 6.96 -5.33 3.45
CA PRO A 66 8.13 -5.59 4.27
C PRO A 66 8.00 -4.94 5.64
N ARG A 67 8.75 -5.48 6.61
CA ARG A 67 8.98 -4.78 7.88
C ARG A 67 10.00 -3.67 7.67
N VAL A 68 9.63 -2.45 8.02
CA VAL A 68 10.45 -1.24 7.85
C VAL A 68 10.56 -0.46 9.16
N THR A 69 11.64 0.29 9.33
CA THR A 69 11.81 1.23 10.44
C THR A 69 10.72 2.30 10.35
N LEU A 70 9.82 2.35 11.33
CA LEU A 70 8.74 3.33 11.34
C LEU A 70 9.15 4.60 12.11
N PRO A 71 9.16 5.79 11.48
CA PRO A 71 9.52 7.04 12.14
C PRO A 71 8.74 7.27 13.43
N GLY A 72 9.45 7.58 14.51
CA GLY A 72 8.84 7.92 15.82
C GLY A 72 8.36 6.74 16.66
N THR A 73 8.48 5.49 16.19
CA THR A 73 8.02 4.29 16.94
C THR A 73 9.14 3.58 17.71
N GLY A 74 10.40 3.78 17.31
CA GLY A 74 11.57 3.12 17.92
C GLY A 74 11.77 1.67 17.50
N GLY A 75 11.08 1.18 16.46
CA GLY A 75 11.25 -0.17 15.92
C GLY A 75 10.63 -0.38 14.55
N ASP A 76 10.69 -1.62 14.07
CA ASP A 76 10.17 -2.00 12.76
C ASP A 76 8.68 -2.36 12.84
N GLY A 77 7.93 -2.06 11.79
CA GLY A 77 6.52 -2.45 11.64
C GLY A 77 6.15 -2.78 10.19
N SER A 78 4.92 -3.27 9.98
CA SER A 78 4.38 -3.47 8.63
C SER A 78 4.30 -2.11 7.93
N LEU A 79 4.70 -2.09 6.66
CA LEU A 79 4.63 -0.90 5.83
C LEU A 79 3.18 -0.60 5.45
N PHE A 80 2.39 -1.63 5.13
CA PHE A 80 0.99 -1.48 4.73
C PHE A 80 0.16 -1.01 5.91
N ASP A 81 0.29 -1.62 7.10
CA ASP A 81 -0.38 -1.17 8.32
C ASP A 81 -0.07 0.31 8.63
N ALA A 82 1.16 0.75 8.34
CA ALA A 82 1.57 2.13 8.57
C ALA A 82 0.93 3.12 7.58
N LEU A 83 0.43 2.67 6.44
CA LEU A 83 -0.11 3.50 5.36
C LEU A 83 -1.63 3.35 5.17
N GLU A 84 -2.28 2.42 5.87
CA GLU A 84 -3.73 2.23 5.84
C GLU A 84 -4.50 3.54 6.10
N ASP A 85 -5.66 3.65 5.45
CA ASP A 85 -6.62 4.76 5.59
C ASP A 85 -6.06 6.14 5.19
N MET A 86 -4.94 6.18 4.44
CA MET A 86 -4.35 7.43 3.93
C MET A 86 -4.77 7.75 2.49
N ASP A 87 -4.99 9.03 2.22
CA ASP A 87 -5.09 9.55 0.86
C ASP A 87 -3.68 9.80 0.25
N VAL A 88 -3.60 10.09 -1.04
CA VAL A 88 -2.37 10.21 -1.84
C VAL A 88 -1.32 11.13 -1.20
N GLY A 89 -1.71 12.32 -0.75
CA GLY A 89 -0.77 13.29 -0.16
C GLY A 89 -0.10 12.76 1.12
N PRO A 90 -0.87 12.47 2.19
CA PRO A 90 -0.33 11.90 3.42
C PRO A 90 0.43 10.58 3.22
N CYS A 91 -0.04 9.72 2.30
CA CYS A 91 0.63 8.46 1.98
C CYS A 91 2.02 8.72 1.37
N LEU A 92 2.13 9.65 0.42
CA LEU A 92 3.41 10.03 -0.20
C LEU A 92 4.38 10.62 0.82
N GLU A 93 3.93 11.56 1.65
CA GLU A 93 4.75 12.17 2.71
C GLU A 93 5.30 11.13 3.68
N LYS A 94 4.45 10.16 4.08
CA LYS A 94 4.86 9.10 4.99
C LYS A 94 5.82 8.10 4.33
N CYS A 95 5.61 7.77 3.05
CA CYS A 95 6.55 6.96 2.27
C CYS A 95 7.94 7.61 2.25
N VAL A 96 8.03 8.92 1.99
CA VAL A 96 9.31 9.65 2.00
C VAL A 96 9.96 9.58 3.38
N ALA A 97 9.19 9.82 4.45
CA ALA A 97 9.72 9.77 5.82
C ALA A 97 10.25 8.37 6.21
N ILE A 98 9.57 7.29 5.79
CA ILE A 98 10.00 5.91 6.03
C ILE A 98 11.28 5.60 5.25
N HIS A 99 11.36 5.99 3.98
CA HIS A 99 12.56 5.81 3.15
C HIS A 99 13.75 6.57 3.74
N ASP A 100 13.56 7.82 4.18
CA ASP A 100 14.63 8.63 4.76
C ASP A 100 15.11 8.11 6.11
N ALA A 101 14.23 7.54 6.93
CA ALA A 101 14.59 6.92 8.20
C ALA A 101 15.34 5.58 8.06
N SER A 102 15.35 5.00 6.86
CA SER A 102 16.01 3.72 6.56
C SER A 102 17.39 3.88 5.90
N LYS A 103 17.84 5.12 5.69
CA LYS A 103 19.19 5.47 5.18
C LYS A 103 20.20 5.53 6.32
#